data_AF-A0A6L3MKL9-F1
#
_entry.id   AF-A0A6L3MKL9-F1
#
_cell.length_a   1.000
_cell.length_b   1.000
_cell.length_c   1.000
_cell.angle_alpha   90.00
_cell.angle_beta   90.00
_cell.angle_gamma   90.00
#
_symmetry.space_group_name_H-M   'P 1'
#
loop_
_entity.id
_entity.type
_entity.pdbx_description
1 polymer ?
#
loop_
_entity_poly.entity_id
_entity_poly.type
_entity_poly.pdbx_seq_one_letter_code
_entity_poly.pdbx_strand_id
1 'polypeptide(L)'
;ASLPLLAVGHSVGGHAIGLSAGTAHLRAAVMVAAHAGSTRLISRAGERLKVRLILRVLGPLASTLLGYVPGKRLGLGEDLPAGVFREWSHWTTLPRYFFDDPTLGAAERFSKQQLPILALGFDDDPWANPRAIDLLVSYLTRAAVERRQIDPNAAGSGPVGHMGFFRSRPGAVLWPAVADWLAHALDAPRAAGRPPLSIAAGNR
;
A
#
# COMPACT_ATOMS: atom_id res chain seq x y z
N ALA A 1 24.03 -9.61 -17.85
CA ALA A 1 23.63 -8.39 -17.11
C ALA A 1 22.42 -8.71 -16.24
N SER A 2 22.32 -8.17 -15.02
CA SER A 2 21.13 -8.35 -14.18
C SER A 2 19.94 -7.55 -14.75
N LEU A 3 18.77 -8.18 -14.86
CA LEU A 3 17.54 -7.52 -15.32
C LEU A 3 17.08 -6.44 -14.30
N PRO A 4 16.49 -5.32 -14.76
CA PRO A 4 15.95 -4.32 -13.85
C PRO A 4 14.76 -4.89 -13.06
N LEU A 5 14.67 -4.55 -11.77
CA LEU A 5 13.55 -4.95 -10.92
C LEU A 5 12.50 -3.84 -10.83
N LEU A 6 11.23 -4.21 -10.96
CA LEU A 6 10.07 -3.35 -10.79
C LEU A 6 9.18 -3.97 -9.72
N ALA A 7 8.38 -3.16 -9.03
CA ALA A 7 7.42 -3.66 -8.06
C ALA A 7 6.04 -3.05 -8.26
N VAL A 8 5.01 -3.84 -8.03
CA VAL A 8 3.63 -3.38 -7.88
C VAL A 8 3.14 -3.88 -6.53
N GLY A 9 2.80 -2.95 -5.64
CA GLY A 9 2.30 -3.22 -4.31
C GLY A 9 0.86 -2.75 -4.18
N HIS A 10 -0.05 -3.66 -3.85
CA HIS A 10 -1.45 -3.32 -3.58
C HIS A 10 -1.72 -3.24 -2.09
N SER A 11 -2.47 -2.22 -1.67
CA SER A 11 -2.83 -2.00 -0.25
C SER A 11 -1.59 -2.07 0.65
N VAL A 12 -1.51 -3.02 1.59
CA VAL A 12 -0.35 -3.26 2.46
C VAL A 12 0.95 -3.56 1.70
N GLY A 13 0.86 -4.16 0.50
CA GLY A 13 2.02 -4.35 -0.38
C GLY A 13 2.66 -3.03 -0.82
N GLY A 14 1.88 -1.94 -0.88
CA GLY A 14 2.41 -0.60 -1.08
C GLY A 14 3.17 -0.07 0.13
N HIS A 15 2.80 -0.46 1.35
CA HIS A 15 3.59 -0.12 2.55
C HIS A 15 4.97 -0.77 2.50
N ALA A 16 5.08 -1.99 2.00
CA ALA A 16 6.36 -2.68 1.85
C ALA A 16 7.33 -1.92 0.92
N ILE A 17 6.84 -1.26 -0.13
CA ILE A 17 7.66 -0.39 -0.99
C ILE A 17 8.27 0.76 -0.18
N GLY A 18 7.51 1.38 0.74
CA GLY A 18 8.03 2.47 1.58
C GLY A 18 8.94 2.00 2.73
N LEU A 19 8.63 0.84 3.32
CA LEU A 19 9.33 0.33 4.53
C LEU A 19 10.59 -0.47 4.22
N SER A 20 10.66 -1.15 3.08
CA SER A 20 11.72 -2.10 2.78
C SER A 20 13.02 -1.40 2.37
N ALA A 21 14.15 -1.88 2.90
CA ALA A 21 15.47 -1.53 2.40
C ALA A 21 15.71 -2.06 0.97
N GLY A 22 15.04 -3.17 0.61
CA GLY A 22 15.14 -3.79 -0.71
C GLY A 22 14.62 -2.90 -1.84
N THR A 23 13.78 -1.90 -1.53
CA THR A 23 13.28 -0.90 -2.49
C THR A 23 14.41 -0.15 -3.19
N ALA A 24 15.59 -0.02 -2.57
CA ALA A 24 16.76 0.59 -3.19
C ALA A 24 17.24 -0.12 -4.47
N HIS A 25 16.90 -1.40 -4.63
CA HIS A 25 17.24 -2.20 -5.81
C HIS A 25 16.21 -2.08 -6.94
N LEU A 26 15.03 -1.50 -6.68
CA LEU A 26 13.99 -1.32 -7.67
C LEU A 26 14.32 -0.14 -8.60
N ARG A 27 13.90 -0.25 -9.85
CA ARG A 27 14.01 0.78 -10.87
C ARG A 27 12.88 1.80 -10.75
N ALA A 28 11.66 1.32 -10.52
CA ALA A 28 10.43 2.07 -10.23
C ALA A 28 9.44 1.16 -9.48
N ALA A 29 8.41 1.77 -8.89
CA ALA A 29 7.37 1.01 -8.22
C ALA A 29 5.97 1.62 -8.40
N VAL A 30 4.93 0.80 -8.29
CA VAL A 30 3.52 1.24 -8.33
C VAL A 30 2.87 0.85 -7.01
N MET A 31 2.15 1.80 -6.40
CA MET A 31 1.30 1.62 -5.24
C MET A 31 -0.16 1.67 -5.68
N VAL A 32 -0.88 0.55 -5.60
CA VAL A 32 -2.30 0.45 -5.98
C VAL A 32 -3.15 0.45 -4.72
N ALA A 33 -4.00 1.46 -4.53
CA ALA A 33 -4.85 1.61 -3.34
C ALA A 33 -4.08 1.54 -1.99
N ALA A 34 -2.77 1.81 -2.00
CA ALA A 34 -1.96 1.90 -0.80
C ALA A 34 -2.25 3.22 -0.11
N HIS A 35 -2.62 3.17 1.17
CA HIS A 35 -3.07 4.34 1.92
C HIS A 35 -2.69 4.21 3.40
N ALA A 36 -2.73 5.33 4.13
CA ALA A 36 -2.62 5.30 5.57
C ALA A 36 -3.90 4.70 6.18
N GLY A 37 -3.77 3.56 6.87
CA GLY A 37 -4.88 2.78 7.44
C GLY A 37 -5.52 3.38 8.70
N SER A 38 -5.45 4.69 8.90
CA SER A 38 -6.10 5.34 10.05
C SER A 38 -7.62 5.34 9.86
N THR A 39 -8.34 4.74 10.80
CA THR A 39 -9.82 4.72 10.78
C THR A 39 -10.43 6.12 10.84
N ARG A 40 -9.66 7.14 11.22
CA ARG A 40 -10.09 8.55 11.22
C ARG A 40 -10.27 9.11 9.81
N LEU A 41 -9.57 8.55 8.83
CA LEU A 41 -9.57 9.03 7.44
C LEU A 41 -10.70 8.43 6.60
N ILE A 42 -11.41 7.43 7.10
CA ILE A 42 -12.57 6.85 6.42
C ILE A 42 -13.70 7.89 6.38
N SER A 43 -14.06 8.35 5.17
CA SER A 43 -15.01 9.45 4.99
C SER A 43 -16.42 9.09 5.44
N ARG A 44 -16.92 7.91 5.05
CA ARG A 44 -18.29 7.47 5.33
C ARG A 44 -18.43 7.03 6.79
N ALA A 45 -19.32 7.67 7.54
CA ALA A 45 -19.47 7.43 8.98
C ALA A 45 -19.87 5.98 9.32
N GLY A 46 -20.78 5.40 8.55
CA GLY A 46 -21.20 4.00 8.73
C GLY A 46 -20.07 3.01 8.51
N GLU A 47 -19.32 3.16 7.40
CA GLU A 47 -18.16 2.31 7.12
C GLU A 47 -17.06 2.50 8.17
N ARG A 48 -16.83 3.74 8.59
CA ARG A 48 -15.88 4.05 9.66
C ARG A 48 -16.26 3.37 10.97
N LEU A 49 -17.53 3.38 11.36
CA LEU A 49 -18.00 2.69 12.57
C LEU A 49 -17.81 1.18 12.43
N LYS A 50 -18.20 0.60 11.30
CA LYS A 50 -18.03 -0.83 11.00
C LYS A 50 -16.55 -1.25 11.11
N VAL A 51 -15.65 -0.54 10.44
CA VAL A 51 -14.21 -0.84 10.48
C VAL A 51 -13.66 -0.69 11.89
N ARG A 52 -14.05 0.35 12.65
CA ARG A 52 -13.63 0.50 14.06
C ARG A 52 -14.13 -0.66 14.92
N LEU A 53 -15.37 -1.10 14.75
CA LEU A 53 -15.93 -2.23 15.50
C LEU A 53 -15.13 -3.51 15.22
N ILE A 54 -14.82 -3.77 13.95
CA ILE A 54 -14.02 -4.93 13.54
C ILE A 54 -12.62 -4.84 14.15
N LEU A 55 -11.92 -3.72 13.97
CA LEU A 55 -10.51 -3.61 14.35
C LEU A 55 -10.28 -3.46 15.85
N ARG A 56 -11.22 -2.85 16.59
CA ARG A 56 -11.06 -2.51 18.01
C ARG A 56 -11.83 -3.42 18.96
N VAL A 57 -12.78 -4.20 18.46
CA VAL A 57 -13.62 -5.08 19.30
C VAL A 57 -13.55 -6.52 18.81
N LEU A 58 -14.04 -6.81 17.60
CA LEU A 58 -14.17 -8.19 17.13
C LEU A 58 -12.81 -8.86 16.94
N GLY A 59 -11.86 -8.16 16.33
CA GLY A 59 -10.51 -8.67 16.10
C GLY A 59 -9.72 -8.93 17.39
N PRO A 60 -9.65 -8.01 18.36
CA PRO A 60 -8.99 -8.26 19.63
C PRO A 60 -9.63 -9.41 20.44
N LEU A 61 -10.95 -9.55 20.40
CA LEU A 61 -11.66 -10.69 20.99
C LEU A 61 -11.26 -12.01 20.30
N ALA A 62 -11.33 -12.07 18.97
CA ALA A 62 -10.92 -13.24 18.20
C ALA A 62 -9.44 -13.60 18.45
N SER A 63 -8.56 -12.60 18.44
CA SER A 63 -7.13 -12.76 18.73
C SER A 63 -6.88 -13.37 20.11
N THR A 64 -7.71 -13.04 21.11
CA THR A 64 -7.55 -13.54 22.48
C THR A 64 -8.14 -14.94 22.64
N LEU A 65 -9.27 -15.22 21.98
CA LEU A 65 -9.96 -16.51 22.08
C LEU A 65 -9.34 -17.61 21.21
N LEU A 66 -8.81 -17.24 20.03
CA LEU A 66 -8.32 -18.20 19.02
C LEU A 66 -6.80 -18.18 18.87
N GLY A 67 -6.10 -17.17 19.39
CA GLY A 67 -4.68 -16.94 19.13
C GLY A 67 -4.36 -16.34 17.75
N TYR A 68 -5.39 -16.10 16.92
CA TYR A 68 -5.30 -15.46 15.61
C TYR A 68 -6.62 -14.75 15.27
N VAL A 69 -6.62 -13.92 14.22
CA VAL A 69 -7.82 -13.27 13.70
C VAL A 69 -8.19 -13.89 12.35
N PRO A 70 -9.43 -14.40 12.19
CA PRO A 70 -9.88 -14.99 10.94
C PRO A 70 -10.24 -13.88 9.93
N GLY A 71 -9.22 -13.19 9.42
CA GLY A 71 -9.35 -12.03 8.52
C GLY A 71 -10.18 -12.34 7.28
N LYS A 72 -10.12 -13.58 6.77
CA LYS A 72 -10.94 -14.02 5.63
C LYS A 72 -12.43 -13.92 5.91
N ARG A 73 -12.84 -14.32 7.12
CA ARG A 73 -14.24 -14.30 7.55
C ARG A 73 -14.71 -12.90 7.93
N LEU A 74 -13.79 -12.04 8.38
CA LEU A 74 -14.09 -10.66 8.78
C LEU A 74 -13.96 -9.65 7.64
N GLY A 75 -13.56 -10.09 6.44
CA GLY A 75 -13.38 -9.21 5.27
C GLY A 75 -12.15 -8.30 5.37
N LEU A 76 -11.14 -8.68 6.15
CA LEU A 76 -9.89 -7.94 6.35
C LEU A 76 -8.73 -8.45 5.50
N GLY A 77 -8.95 -9.49 4.69
CA GLY A 77 -7.91 -10.16 3.90
C GLY A 77 -7.59 -11.55 4.45
N GLU A 78 -6.32 -11.87 4.61
CA GLU A 78 -5.86 -13.17 5.12
C GLU A 78 -5.99 -13.30 6.64
N ASP A 79 -5.85 -14.52 7.16
CA ASP A 79 -5.82 -14.77 8.60
C ASP A 79 -4.52 -14.23 9.20
N LEU A 80 -4.62 -13.55 10.36
CA LEU A 80 -3.51 -12.83 10.97
C LEU A 80 -3.14 -13.40 12.34
N PRO A 81 -1.85 -13.65 12.62
CA PRO A 81 -1.39 -13.96 13.97
C PRO A 81 -1.78 -12.85 14.96
N ALA A 82 -2.10 -13.23 16.20
CA ALA A 82 -2.55 -12.30 17.24
C ALA A 82 -1.65 -11.06 17.41
N GLY A 83 -0.33 -11.26 17.48
CA GLY A 83 0.63 -10.16 17.65
C GLY A 83 0.57 -9.15 16.49
N VAL A 84 0.60 -9.66 15.25
CA VAL A 84 0.51 -8.83 14.03
C VAL A 84 -0.80 -8.05 14.00
N PHE A 85 -1.92 -8.71 14.32
CA PHE A 85 -3.21 -8.03 14.33
C PHE A 85 -3.28 -6.94 15.41
N ARG A 86 -2.77 -7.19 16.61
CA ARG A 86 -2.81 -6.22 17.72
C ARG A 86 -2.00 -4.97 17.39
N GLU A 87 -0.81 -5.14 16.84
CA GLU A 87 0.04 -4.04 16.39
C GLU A 87 -0.64 -3.25 15.26
N TRP A 88 -1.13 -3.93 14.23
CA TRP A 88 -1.85 -3.29 13.13
C TRP A 88 -3.11 -2.55 13.60
N SER A 89 -3.91 -3.17 14.48
CA SER A 89 -5.09 -2.57 15.11
C SER A 89 -4.72 -1.29 15.86
N HIS A 90 -3.65 -1.32 16.66
CA HIS A 90 -3.15 -0.14 17.37
C HIS A 90 -2.83 1.00 16.39
N TRP A 91 -2.07 0.75 15.33
CA TRP A 91 -1.75 1.76 14.32
C TRP A 91 -3.00 2.38 13.69
N THR A 92 -4.06 1.60 13.45
CA THR A 92 -5.30 2.12 12.84
C THR A 92 -6.03 3.16 13.71
N THR A 93 -5.67 3.28 14.99
CA THR A 93 -6.20 4.29 15.92
C THR A 93 -5.42 5.60 15.91
N LEU A 94 -4.16 5.56 15.45
CA LEU A 94 -3.24 6.69 15.43
C LEU A 94 -3.61 7.69 14.32
N PRO A 95 -3.46 9.02 14.55
CA PRO A 95 -3.75 10.04 13.55
C PRO A 95 -2.98 9.86 12.24
N ARG A 96 -1.67 9.58 12.33
CA ARG A 96 -0.79 9.37 11.17
C ARG A 96 -0.46 7.89 10.96
N TYR A 97 -1.36 7.00 11.37
CA TYR A 97 -1.21 5.56 11.21
C TYR A 97 0.11 5.05 11.81
N PHE A 98 0.80 4.08 11.20
CA PHE A 98 2.06 3.55 11.71
C PHE A 98 3.20 4.58 11.76
N PHE A 99 3.05 5.77 11.17
CA PHE A 99 4.07 6.82 11.25
C PHE A 99 4.14 7.47 12.63
N ASP A 100 3.09 7.32 13.45
CA ASP A 100 3.08 7.72 14.85
C ASP A 100 3.63 6.64 15.79
N ASP A 101 4.02 5.47 15.29
CA ASP A 101 4.71 4.46 16.08
C ASP A 101 6.24 4.69 16.03
N PRO A 102 6.86 5.12 17.15
CA PRO A 102 8.30 5.41 17.18
C PRO A 102 9.16 4.15 17.05
N THR A 103 8.62 2.97 17.33
CA THR A 103 9.38 1.71 17.28
C THR A 103 9.60 1.22 15.84
N LEU A 104 8.73 1.61 14.91
CA LEU A 104 8.82 1.20 13.51
C LEU A 104 9.81 2.05 12.70
N GLY A 105 10.04 3.30 13.08
CA GLY A 105 10.88 4.23 12.30
C GLY A 105 10.36 4.46 10.88
N ALA A 106 9.04 4.39 10.68
CA ALA A 106 8.44 4.35 9.35
C ALA A 106 8.70 5.60 8.52
N ALA A 107 8.63 6.79 9.13
CA ALA A 107 8.87 8.05 8.43
C ALA A 107 10.30 8.11 7.87
N GLU A 108 11.29 7.69 8.65
CA GLU A 108 12.68 7.62 8.21
C GLU A 108 12.84 6.63 7.05
N ARG A 109 12.25 5.43 7.15
CA ARG A 109 12.31 4.40 6.11
C ARG A 109 11.65 4.86 4.80
N PHE A 110 10.48 5.48 4.87
CA PHE A 110 9.81 6.05 3.70
C PHE A 110 10.63 7.18 3.06
N SER A 111 11.24 8.05 3.87
CA SER A 111 12.02 9.18 3.36
C SER A 111 13.25 8.74 2.55
N LYS A 112 13.80 7.54 2.82
CA LYS A 112 14.98 7.00 2.12
C LYS A 112 14.70 6.60 0.67
N GLN A 113 13.42 6.43 0.30
CA GLN A 113 13.06 5.99 -1.03
C GLN A 113 13.27 7.11 -2.05
N GLN A 114 14.01 6.81 -3.12
CA GLN A 114 14.49 7.78 -4.12
C GLN A 114 14.11 7.40 -5.55
N LEU A 115 13.07 6.56 -5.70
CA LEU A 115 12.62 6.03 -6.99
C LEU A 115 11.34 6.67 -7.50
N PRO A 116 11.11 6.63 -8.83
CA PRO A 116 9.79 6.95 -9.36
C PRO A 116 8.76 6.01 -8.75
N ILE A 117 7.70 6.58 -8.21
CA ILE A 117 6.58 5.85 -7.61
C ILE A 117 5.29 6.38 -8.21
N LEU A 118 4.47 5.50 -8.80
CA LEU A 118 3.10 5.82 -9.18
C LEU A 118 2.16 5.40 -8.06
N ALA A 119 1.38 6.33 -7.51
CA ALA A 119 0.36 6.06 -6.50
C ALA A 119 -1.04 6.21 -7.10
N LEU A 120 -1.79 5.09 -7.13
CA LEU A 120 -3.13 5.02 -7.69
C LEU A 120 -4.20 4.95 -6.58
N GLY A 121 -5.21 5.80 -6.69
CA GLY A 121 -6.46 5.72 -5.92
C GLY A 121 -7.69 5.61 -6.82
N PHE A 122 -8.80 5.13 -6.27
CA PHE A 122 -10.07 4.94 -6.98
C PHE A 122 -11.21 5.62 -6.23
N ASP A 123 -12.10 6.31 -6.95
CA ASP A 123 -13.16 7.12 -6.33
C ASP A 123 -14.22 6.27 -5.60
N ASP A 124 -14.37 5.02 -6.00
CA ASP A 124 -15.27 4.05 -5.37
C ASP A 124 -14.60 3.23 -4.25
N ASP A 125 -13.33 3.50 -3.89
CA ASP A 125 -12.65 2.88 -2.76
C ASP A 125 -13.10 3.52 -1.42
N PRO A 126 -13.72 2.74 -0.50
CA PRO A 126 -14.20 3.27 0.77
C PRO A 126 -13.09 3.60 1.78
N TRP A 127 -11.86 3.11 1.57
CA TRP A 127 -10.75 3.16 2.52
C TRP A 127 -9.58 3.97 1.96
N ALA A 128 -9.09 3.65 0.76
CA ALA A 128 -7.98 4.34 0.11
C ALA A 128 -8.43 5.64 -0.61
N ASN A 129 -9.10 6.51 0.13
CA ASN A 129 -9.52 7.81 -0.39
C ASN A 129 -8.31 8.77 -0.56
N PRO A 130 -8.47 9.89 -1.29
CA PRO A 130 -7.38 10.83 -1.55
C PRO A 130 -6.58 11.23 -0.32
N ARG A 131 -7.24 11.62 0.78
CA ARG A 131 -6.54 12.07 2.00
C ARG A 131 -5.69 10.96 2.63
N ALA A 132 -6.16 9.72 2.58
CA ALA A 132 -5.44 8.58 3.14
C ALA A 132 -4.22 8.20 2.29
N ILE A 133 -4.32 8.30 0.97
CA ILE A 133 -3.20 8.08 0.05
C ILE A 133 -2.19 9.21 0.18
N ASP A 134 -2.65 10.47 0.14
CA ASP A 134 -1.81 11.65 0.25
C ASP A 134 -1.00 11.66 1.55
N LEU A 135 -1.62 11.27 2.67
CA LEU A 135 -0.91 11.10 3.94
C LEU A 135 0.20 10.05 3.84
N LEU A 136 -0.05 8.89 3.23
CA LEU A 136 0.95 7.85 3.07
C LEU A 136 2.14 8.35 2.22
N VAL A 137 1.86 8.94 1.06
CA VAL A 137 2.91 9.34 0.12
C VAL A 137 3.64 10.61 0.55
N SER A 138 3.07 11.42 1.47
CA SER A 138 3.74 12.60 2.02
C SER A 138 5.07 12.28 2.72
N TYR A 139 5.26 11.04 3.18
CA TYR A 139 6.50 10.59 3.80
C TYR A 139 7.56 10.12 2.78
N LEU A 140 7.22 9.97 1.49
CA LEU A 140 8.16 9.64 0.42
C LEU A 140 8.89 10.90 -0.09
N THR A 141 9.48 11.65 0.84
CA THR A 141 9.97 13.03 0.60
C THR A 141 11.13 13.13 -0.40
N ARG A 142 11.80 12.02 -0.72
CA ARG A 142 12.90 11.96 -1.70
C ARG A 142 12.54 11.19 -2.96
N ALA A 143 11.32 10.66 -3.05
CA ALA A 143 10.85 9.93 -4.23
C ALA A 143 10.14 10.88 -5.20
N ALA A 144 10.24 10.60 -6.49
CA ALA A 144 9.39 11.25 -7.48
C ALA A 144 8.04 10.52 -7.49
N VAL A 145 7.08 11.03 -6.72
CA VAL A 145 5.74 10.44 -6.62
C VAL A 145 4.81 11.09 -7.64
N GLU A 146 4.25 10.27 -8.52
CA GLU A 146 3.13 10.64 -9.37
C GLU A 146 1.83 10.12 -8.74
N ARG A 147 0.88 11.01 -8.46
CA ARG A 147 -0.42 10.65 -7.86
C ARG A 147 -1.50 10.69 -8.94
N ARG A 148 -2.19 9.56 -9.16
CA ARG A 148 -3.42 9.50 -9.99
C ARG A 148 -4.61 9.05 -9.16
N GLN A 149 -5.72 9.77 -9.28
CA GLN A 149 -7.03 9.39 -8.76
C GLN A 149 -7.93 9.04 -9.95
N ILE A 150 -8.53 7.86 -9.94
CA ILE A 150 -9.27 7.31 -11.09
C ILE A 150 -10.75 7.22 -10.73
N ASP A 151 -11.60 7.82 -11.55
CA ASP A 151 -13.05 7.54 -11.56
C ASP A 151 -13.30 6.29 -12.44
N PRO A 152 -13.74 5.17 -11.85
CA PRO A 152 -14.03 3.95 -12.61
C PRO A 152 -15.13 4.09 -13.66
N ASN A 153 -16.07 5.02 -13.47
CA ASN A 153 -17.15 5.25 -14.43
C ASN A 153 -16.60 5.95 -15.67
N ALA A 154 -15.83 7.03 -15.48
CA ALA A 154 -15.17 7.73 -16.58
C ALA A 154 -14.17 6.82 -17.32
N ALA A 155 -13.47 5.94 -16.61
CA ALA A 155 -12.55 4.97 -17.21
C ALA A 155 -13.25 3.82 -17.96
N GLY A 156 -14.57 3.62 -17.76
CA GLY A 156 -15.29 2.48 -18.33
C GLY A 156 -14.90 1.11 -17.74
N SER A 157 -14.13 1.10 -16.65
CA SER A 157 -13.61 -0.12 -16.01
C SER A 157 -14.69 -0.92 -15.27
N GLY A 158 -15.82 -0.29 -14.95
CA GLY A 158 -16.75 -0.79 -13.95
C GLY A 158 -16.16 -0.69 -12.53
N PRO A 159 -16.88 -1.17 -11.50
CA PRO A 159 -16.48 -0.99 -10.11
C PRO A 159 -15.11 -1.59 -9.80
N VAL A 160 -14.25 -0.79 -9.17
CA VAL A 160 -12.91 -1.18 -8.72
C VAL A 160 -12.95 -1.42 -7.20
N GLY A 161 -13.37 -0.42 -6.44
CA GLY A 161 -13.26 -0.42 -4.98
C GLY A 161 -11.84 -0.73 -4.52
N HIS A 162 -11.69 -1.28 -3.32
CA HIS A 162 -10.37 -1.55 -2.75
C HIS A 162 -9.62 -2.71 -3.41
N MET A 163 -10.34 -3.77 -3.82
CA MET A 163 -9.75 -5.06 -4.23
C MET A 163 -9.92 -5.35 -5.73
N GLY A 164 -10.56 -4.46 -6.50
CA GLY A 164 -11.01 -4.79 -7.85
C GLY A 164 -10.00 -4.53 -8.96
N PHE A 165 -8.91 -3.82 -8.69
CA PHE A 165 -7.97 -3.38 -9.74
C PHE A 165 -7.48 -4.53 -10.63
N PHE A 166 -7.14 -5.69 -10.04
CA PHE A 166 -6.65 -6.86 -10.78
C PHE A 166 -7.74 -7.83 -11.24
N ARG A 167 -9.03 -7.51 -11.04
CA ARG A 167 -10.12 -8.35 -11.58
C ARG A 167 -10.20 -8.20 -13.09
N SER A 168 -10.72 -9.20 -13.79
CA SER A 168 -10.65 -9.30 -15.25
C SER A 168 -11.09 -8.02 -15.99
N ARG A 169 -12.22 -7.41 -15.60
CA ARG A 169 -12.74 -6.21 -16.28
C ARG A 169 -11.94 -4.94 -15.92
N PRO A 170 -11.80 -4.52 -14.64
CA PRO A 170 -10.96 -3.36 -14.33
C PRO A 170 -9.51 -3.53 -14.78
N GLY A 171 -8.94 -4.72 -14.62
CA GLY A 171 -7.57 -5.02 -15.00
C GLY A 171 -7.35 -4.86 -16.51
N ALA A 172 -8.25 -5.39 -17.35
CA ALA A 172 -8.16 -5.22 -18.80
C ALA A 172 -8.17 -3.75 -19.25
N VAL A 173 -8.83 -2.86 -18.49
CA VAL A 173 -8.94 -1.43 -18.81
C VAL A 173 -7.81 -0.60 -18.21
N LEU A 174 -7.46 -0.84 -16.95
CA LEU A 174 -6.58 0.04 -16.17
C LEU A 174 -5.11 -0.41 -16.17
N TRP A 175 -4.85 -1.72 -16.27
CA TRP A 175 -3.49 -2.27 -16.24
C TRP A 175 -2.58 -1.79 -17.38
N PRO A 176 -3.05 -1.67 -18.65
CA PRO A 176 -2.18 -1.24 -19.75
C PRO A 176 -1.47 0.09 -19.47
N ALA A 177 -2.18 1.10 -18.96
CA ALA A 177 -1.58 2.40 -18.62
C ALA A 177 -0.54 2.32 -17.49
N VAL A 178 -0.67 1.35 -16.58
CA VAL A 178 0.30 1.09 -15.51
C VAL A 178 1.54 0.37 -16.06
N ALA A 179 1.34 -0.61 -16.95
CA ALA A 179 2.43 -1.30 -17.63
C ALA A 179 3.24 -0.33 -18.50
N ASP A 180 2.56 0.55 -19.24
CA ASP A 180 3.21 1.60 -20.03
C ASP A 180 4.01 2.55 -19.14
N TRP A 181 3.44 3.01 -18.02
CA TRP A 181 4.17 3.86 -17.07
C TRP A 181 5.42 3.18 -16.53
N LEU A 182 5.32 1.89 -16.18
CA LEU A 182 6.46 1.08 -15.72
C LEU A 182 7.54 0.95 -16.80
N ALA A 183 7.15 0.72 -18.06
CA ALA A 183 8.07 0.63 -19.20
C ALA A 183 8.82 1.96 -19.39
N HIS A 184 8.12 3.10 -19.44
CA HIS A 184 8.75 4.42 -19.54
C HIS A 184 9.69 4.71 -18.36
N ALA A 185 9.33 4.24 -17.16
CA ALA A 185 10.18 4.41 -15.99
C ALA A 185 11.51 3.63 -16.07
N LEU A 186 11.60 2.58 -16.91
CA LEU A 186 12.86 1.88 -17.19
C LEU A 186 13.82 2.75 -18.01
N ASP A 187 13.30 3.52 -18.96
CA ASP A 187 14.08 4.31 -19.92
C ASP A 187 14.71 5.56 -19.31
N ALA A 188 14.21 6.04 -18.17
CA ALA A 188 14.80 7.20 -17.51
C ALA A 188 16.26 6.94 -17.04
N PRO A 189 17.06 7.99 -16.77
CA PRO A 189 18.36 7.82 -16.14
C PRO A 189 18.21 7.33 -14.69
N ARG A 190 19.01 6.35 -14.27
CA ARG A 190 19.08 5.94 -12.86
C ARG A 190 19.85 7.02 -12.08
N ALA A 191 19.25 7.56 -11.01
CA ALA A 191 19.90 8.55 -10.16
C ALA A 191 21.24 8.03 -9.61
N ALA A 192 22.27 8.89 -9.63
CA ALA A 192 23.60 8.58 -9.12
C ALA A 192 23.54 8.18 -7.63
N GLY A 193 24.25 7.13 -7.24
CA GLY A 193 24.35 6.67 -5.84
C GLY A 193 23.41 5.53 -5.42
N ARG A 194 22.63 4.93 -6.33
CA ARG A 194 21.88 3.71 -6.01
C ARG A 194 22.78 2.47 -5.98
N PRO A 195 22.59 1.56 -5.00
CA PRO A 195 23.37 0.33 -4.96
C PRO A 195 23.15 -0.52 -6.22
N PRO A 196 24.21 -1.14 -6.77
CA PRO A 196 24.05 -2.11 -7.84
C PRO A 196 23.19 -3.29 -7.37
N LEU A 197 22.59 -4.01 -8.32
CA LEU A 197 21.88 -5.27 -8.05
C LEU A 197 22.91 -6.33 -7.62
N SER A 198 23.32 -6.31 -6.36
CA SER A 198 23.97 -7.45 -5.73
C SER A 198 22.90 -8.21 -4.98
N ILE A 199 22.08 -8.97 -5.70
CA ILE A 199 21.44 -10.12 -5.07
C ILE A 199 22.60 -11.06 -4.79
N ALA A 200 23.19 -10.97 -3.59
CA ALA A 200 24.02 -12.06 -3.10
C ALA A 200 23.13 -13.31 -3.23
N ALA A 201 23.54 -14.24 -4.09
CA ALA A 201 22.89 -15.53 -4.22
C ALA A 201 22.85 -16.14 -2.82
N GLY A 202 21.70 -16.00 -2.16
CA GLY A 202 21.49 -16.48 -0.81
C GLY A 202 21.64 -18.00 -0.83
N ASN A 203 22.54 -18.45 0.04
CA ASN A 203 22.99 -19.81 0.29
C ASN A 203 21.98 -20.94 0.03
N ARG A 204 22.53 -22.02 -0.55
CA ARG A 204 21.92 -23.36 -0.64
C ARG A 204 21.50 -23.88 0.73
#